data_AF-A0A1Y5PCL9-F1
#
_entry.id   AF-A0A1Y5PCL9-F1
#
_cell.length_a   1.000
_cell.length_b   1.000
_cell.length_c   1.000
_cell.angle_alpha   90.00
_cell.angle_beta   90.00
_cell.angle_gamma   90.00
#
_symmetry.space_group_name_H-M   'P 1'
#
loop_
_entity.id
_entity.type
_entity.pdbx_description
1 polymer ?
#
loop_
_entity_poly.entity_id
_entity_poly.type
_entity_poly.pdbx_seq_one_letter_code
_entity_poly.pdbx_strand_id
1 'polypeptide(L)' 'MSAKPGVAQARHKKLPSRTNVSWQQYAHCVDSDPRIFFDPTCYAQALLVCRECPVKPQCRAYSRGAPGVWGGQVNEEKQ' A
#
# COMPACT_ATOMS: atom_id res chain seq x y z
N MET A 1 13.82 5.62 57.69
CA MET A 1 14.69 6.23 56.66
C MET A 1 15.27 5.04 55.90
N SER A 2 14.93 4.69 54.67
CA SER A 2 14.48 5.48 53.53
C SER A 2 13.64 4.59 52.62
N ALA A 3 12.44 5.06 52.27
CA ALA A 3 11.66 4.50 51.17
C ALA A 3 12.29 4.96 49.84
N LYS A 4 12.41 4.06 48.86
CA LYS A 4 12.58 4.43 47.45
C LYS A 4 11.32 4.02 46.69
N PRO A 5 10.53 4.99 46.20
CA PRO A 5 9.27 4.71 45.53
C PRO A 5 9.50 4.17 44.12
N GLY A 6 8.51 3.40 43.67
CA GLY A 6 8.50 2.63 42.44
C GLY A 6 8.79 3.45 41.19
N VAL A 7 9.52 2.80 40.28
CA VAL A 7 9.68 3.23 38.89
C VAL A 7 8.31 3.20 38.23
N ALA A 8 7.72 4.39 38.06
CA ALA A 8 6.56 4.59 37.23
C ALA A 8 6.91 4.22 35.78
N GLN A 9 6.35 3.13 35.28
CA GLN A 9 6.51 2.71 33.89
C GLN A 9 5.95 3.80 32.97
N ALA A 10 6.80 4.24 32.04
CA ALA A 10 6.48 5.22 31.02
C ALA A 10 5.31 4.71 30.16
N ARG A 11 4.23 5.48 30.15
CA ARG A 11 3.09 5.22 29.29
C ARG A 11 3.52 5.52 27.86
N HIS A 12 3.84 4.50 27.08
CA HIS A 12 4.05 4.64 25.64
C HIS A 12 2.74 5.11 25.01
N LYS A 13 2.55 6.43 24.95
CA LYS A 13 1.51 7.08 24.17
C LYS A 13 1.79 6.69 22.72
N LYS A 14 1.05 5.70 22.20
CA LYS A 14 1.11 5.25 20.81
C LYS A 14 1.19 6.50 19.93
N LEU A 15 2.36 6.71 19.32
CA LEU A 15 2.54 7.69 18.28
C LEU A 15 1.49 7.39 17.20
N PRO A 16 0.76 8.39 16.67
CA PRO A 16 -0.23 8.14 15.64
C PRO A 16 0.47 7.46 14.46
N SER A 17 0.10 6.20 14.20
CA SER A 17 0.67 5.41 13.12
C SER A 17 0.39 6.12 11.79
N ARG A 18 1.45 6.58 11.13
CA ARG A 18 1.53 7.03 9.72
C ARG A 18 0.17 7.08 9.01
N THR A 19 -0.46 8.24 9.06
CA THR A 19 -1.23 8.84 7.95
C THR A 19 -1.79 7.87 6.90
N ASN A 20 -3.00 7.39 7.16
CA ASN A 20 -4.08 7.17 6.19
C ASN A 20 -3.71 6.53 4.82
N VAL A 21 -3.03 5.38 4.82
CA VAL A 21 -3.01 4.44 3.68
C VAL A 21 -3.98 3.27 3.91
N SER A 22 -5.15 3.62 4.44
CA SER A 22 -6.16 2.68 4.93
C SER A 22 -6.61 1.67 3.87
N TRP A 23 -6.56 2.03 2.59
CA TRP A 23 -6.96 1.14 1.50
C TRP A 23 -5.80 0.31 0.93
N GLN A 24 -4.56 0.80 0.97
CA GLN A 24 -3.41 0.11 0.36
C GLN A 24 -3.13 -1.24 1.05
N GLN A 25 -3.41 -1.34 2.35
CA GLN A 25 -3.31 -2.58 3.12
C GLN A 25 -4.29 -3.68 2.66
N TYR A 26 -5.36 -3.32 1.94
CA TYR A 26 -6.33 -4.27 1.39
C TYR A 26 -6.08 -4.55 -0.10
N ALA A 27 -4.96 -4.07 -0.67
CA ALA A 27 -4.62 -4.30 -2.06
C ALA A 27 -3.96 -5.67 -2.25
N HIS A 28 -4.47 -6.49 -3.17
CA HIS A 28 -3.89 -7.80 -3.49
C HIS A 28 -2.48 -7.72 -4.12
N CYS A 29 -2.09 -6.55 -4.62
CA CYS A 29 -0.73 -6.35 -5.11
C CYS A 29 0.32 -6.43 -4.00
N VAL A 30 -0.05 -6.28 -2.72
CA VAL A 30 0.88 -6.42 -1.58
C VAL A 30 1.42 -7.85 -1.47
N ASP A 31 0.62 -8.85 -1.81
CA ASP A 31 1.00 -10.27 -1.77
C ASP A 31 1.64 -10.76 -3.09
N SER A 32 1.76 -9.87 -4.09
CA SER A 32 2.29 -10.18 -5.42
C SER A 32 3.68 -9.57 -5.64
N ASP A 33 4.44 -10.11 -6.59
CA ASP A 33 5.72 -9.53 -6.98
C ASP A 33 5.51 -8.12 -7.58
N PRO A 34 6.12 -7.05 -7.05
CA PRO A 34 5.92 -5.69 -7.54
C PRO A 34 6.39 -5.50 -8.99
N ARG A 35 7.34 -6.30 -9.48
CA ARG A 35 7.92 -6.14 -10.83
C ARG A 35 6.88 -6.35 -11.92
N ILE A 36 5.89 -7.21 -11.71
CA ILE A 36 4.87 -7.54 -12.71
C ILE A 36 3.98 -6.33 -13.05
N PHE A 37 3.88 -5.36 -12.13
CA PHE A 37 3.08 -4.15 -12.31
C PHE A 37 3.81 -3.05 -13.08
N PHE A 38 5.13 -3.15 -13.26
CA PHE A 38 5.95 -2.16 -13.97
C PHE A 38 6.63 -2.72 -15.22
N ASP A 39 6.54 -4.03 -15.46
CA ASP A 39 7.08 -4.69 -16.63
C ASP A 39 5.96 -4.91 -17.70
N PRO A 40 6.06 -4.29 -18.89
CA PRO A 40 5.09 -4.44 -19.97
C PRO A 40 4.85 -5.89 -20.40
N THR A 41 5.86 -6.76 -20.28
CA THR A 41 5.74 -8.18 -20.63
C THR A 41 4.85 -8.95 -19.65
N CYS A 42 4.66 -8.40 -18.45
CA CYS A 42 3.93 -9.02 -17.34
C CYS A 42 2.60 -8.31 -17.02
N TYR A 43 2.21 -7.28 -17.77
CA TYR A 43 0.97 -6.53 -17.52
C TYR A 43 -0.28 -7.40 -17.54
N ALA A 44 -0.33 -8.44 -18.38
CA ALA A 44 -1.43 -9.40 -18.37
C ALA A 44 -1.60 -10.07 -17.00
N GLN A 45 -0.49 -10.46 -16.35
CA GLN A 45 -0.49 -11.05 -15.01
C GLN A 45 -0.91 -10.03 -13.95
N ALA A 46 -0.38 -8.80 -14.02
CA ALA A 46 -0.77 -7.73 -13.10
C ALA A 46 -2.27 -7.38 -13.19
N LEU A 47 -2.84 -7.41 -14.39
CA LEU A 47 -4.26 -7.19 -14.62
C LEU A 47 -5.13 -8.29 -13.98
N LEU A 48 -4.65 -9.55 -13.96
CA LEU A 48 -5.33 -10.63 -13.25
C LEU A 48 -5.37 -10.35 -11.74
N VAL A 49 -4.26 -9.92 -11.14
CA VAL A 49 -4.23 -9.53 -9.71
C VAL A 49 -5.20 -8.37 -9.44
N CYS A 50 -5.24 -7.39 -10.35
CA CYS A 50 -6.14 -6.25 -10.23
C CYS A 50 -7.63 -6.62 -10.37
N ARG A 51 -7.98 -7.70 -11.08
CA ARG A 51 -9.38 -8.10 -11.33
C ARG A 51 -10.14 -8.41 -10.05
N GLU A 52 -9.49 -8.99 -9.05
CA GLU A 52 -10.13 -9.36 -7.77
C GLU A 52 -9.90 -8.31 -6.67
N CYS A 53 -9.02 -7.34 -6.92
CA CYS A 53 -8.62 -6.36 -5.91
C CYS A 53 -9.78 -5.41 -5.50
N PRO A 54 -10.14 -5.34 -4.20
CA PRO A 54 -11.28 -4.54 -3.73
C PRO A 54 -11.04 -3.02 -3.80
N VAL A 55 -9.78 -2.59 -3.92
CA VAL A 55 -9.38 -1.17 -3.86
C VAL A 55 -9.07 -0.56 -5.23
N LYS A 56 -9.60 -1.16 -6.30
CA LYS A 56 -9.48 -0.67 -7.69
C LYS A 56 -9.80 0.84 -7.84
N PRO A 57 -10.92 1.39 -7.32
CA PRO A 57 -11.26 2.80 -7.48
C PRO A 57 -10.21 3.74 -6.85
N GLN A 58 -9.79 3.43 -5.62
CA GLN A 58 -8.79 4.21 -4.87
C GLN A 58 -7.42 4.13 -5.54
N CYS A 59 -7.03 2.93 -6.01
CA CYS A 59 -5.77 2.71 -6.71
C CYS A 59 -5.70 3.52 -8.01
N ARG A 60 -6.79 3.56 -8.80
CA ARG A 60 -6.86 4.35 -10.02
C ARG A 60 -6.70 5.85 -9.75
N ALA A 61 -7.41 6.36 -8.74
CA ALA A 61 -7.30 7.76 -8.32
C ALA A 61 -5.88 8.11 -7.81
N TYR A 62 -5.20 7.15 -7.18
CA TYR A 62 -3.85 7.34 -6.66
C TYR A 62 -2.77 7.36 -7.76
N SER A 63 -2.95 6.60 -8.84
CA SER A 63 -1.93 6.45 -9.89
C SER A 63 -1.45 7.79 -10.48
N ARG A 64 -2.35 8.78 -10.61
CA ARG A 64 -2.07 10.11 -11.18
C ARG A 64 -1.32 10.04 -12.53
N GLY A 65 -1.53 8.99 -13.32
CA GLY A 65 -0.86 8.78 -14.60
C GLY A 65 0.56 8.22 -14.50
N ALA A 66 0.99 7.75 -13.32
CA ALA A 66 2.25 7.04 -13.17
C ALA A 66 2.27 5.77 -14.05
N PRO A 67 3.43 5.43 -14.66
CA PRO A 67 3.53 4.26 -15.53
C PRO A 67 3.32 2.96 -14.75
N GLY A 68 2.82 1.95 -15.45
CA GLY A 68 2.55 0.61 -14.91
C GLY A 68 1.06 0.28 -14.79
N VAL A 69 0.75 -0.81 -14.10
CA VAL A 69 -0.63 -1.29 -13.91
C VAL A 69 -1.21 -0.74 -12.61
N TRP A 70 -2.29 0.03 -12.75
CA TRP A 70 -2.97 0.69 -11.65
C TRP A 70 -4.47 0.48 -11.73
N GLY A 71 -5.08 -0.05 -10.66
CA GLY A 71 -6.55 -0.19 -10.56
C GLY A 71 -7.19 -0.94 -11.74
N GLY A 72 -6.47 -1.92 -12.31
CA GLY A 72 -6.92 -2.70 -13.48
C GLY A 72 -6.81 -1.97 -14.83
N GLN A 73 -5.97 -0.93 -14.92
CA GLN A 73 -5.64 -0.24 -16.16
C GLN A 73 -4.13 -0.18 -16.33
N VAL A 74 -3.67 -0.29 -17.56
CA VAL A 74 -2.28 -0.01 -17.91
C VAL A 74 -2.17 1.49 -18.14
N ASN A 75 -1.33 2.16 -17.36
CA ASN A 75 -0.84 3.48 -17.66
C ASN A 75 0.48 3.29 -18.42
N GLU A 76 0.42 3.45 -19.73
CA GLU A 76 1.62 3.52 -20.55
C GLU A 76 2.22 4.92 -20.35
N GLU A 77 3.54 4.99 -20.18
CA GLU A 77 4.22 6.27 -20.27
C GLU A 77 3.99 6.80 -21.69
N LYS A 78 3.30 7.95 -21.81
CA LYS A 78 3.22 8.66 -23.07
C LYS A 78 4.58 9.27 -23.34
N GLN A 79 5.45 8.51 -24.00
CA GLN A 79 6.67 9.03 -24.61
C GLN A 79 6.33 9.96 -25.77
#